data_AF-A0A6J6NT75-F1
#
_entry.id   AF-A0A6J6NT75-F1
#
_cell.length_a   1.000
_cell.length_b   1.000
_cell.length_c   1.000
_cell.angle_alpha   90.00
_cell.angle_beta   90.00
_cell.angle_gamma   90.00
#
_symmetry.space_group_name_H-M   'P 1'
#
loop_
_entity.id
_entity.type
_entity.pdbx_description
1 polymer ?
#
loop_
_entity_poly.entity_id
_entity_poly.type
_entity_poly.pdbx_seq_one_letter_code
_entity_poly.pdbx_strand_id
1 'polypeptide(L)'
;MRSRKLLIVAISFTLLLSSITSANADNPPRKILSGWLPDYSLARNLPTVEGNLDLIRDISPFWYGLTGETSIKDKYAIGKYTTPIEQVIARLKANGLLLLPTITDDNPKLVLANLLANPNSRTNIVQTIKALVVKYNYDGIDLDFETFYTQDGRSSWTTLKPNWIAFIKELSTALHDQGKLLSVTTPPDFAPETKRAGNSVYSWAEIGPLIDRLRIMAYDFSTTSPGPIGPLPWSEDAVKYAVTQMPASKVFLGIPGYGRDWITKVEGVCPKDFATSVVVGAKAAVIMREALALATINNATPTYNTTHAESTFTYKKTYVDPTNSASFCTASRTVWYPDERSYTARTNLVGKYRLGGIAVWTFGMENAAAIATIRDIAKSIAPDQVIGTIATDLEQIGYGSTFNLTGTFKLPDKTPISSLNVRFEIKNSTDNTWRTLAAGTTDATGVIAVPVIIAQKSQVRLVSEGSWERLEGKTGEKIISVVPSVSLNLPASVKTAATYAVTGQVLPKVAGIKLTVKQNGKSLGEFITDTTGGFTFNIAPTATGLASYQVVIAAGEKNTTAISEEITILVR
;
A
#
# COMPACT_ATOMS: atom_id res chain seq x y z
N MET A 1 -62.53 -15.71 58.93
CA MET A 1 -63.04 -14.42 58.40
C MET A 1 -62.17 -13.95 57.23
N ARG A 2 -62.78 -13.88 56.04
CA ARG A 2 -62.45 -13.09 54.83
C ARG A 2 -61.04 -13.16 54.20
N SER A 3 -60.99 -14.04 53.19
CA SER A 3 -60.38 -13.93 51.86
C SER A 3 -59.97 -12.51 51.40
N ARG A 4 -58.71 -12.35 51.00
CA ARG A 4 -58.23 -11.26 50.15
C ARG A 4 -57.87 -11.82 48.77
N LYS A 5 -58.57 -11.31 47.75
CA LYS A 5 -58.37 -11.63 46.33
C LYS A 5 -57.03 -11.07 45.84
N LEU A 6 -56.23 -11.90 45.18
CA LEU A 6 -55.07 -11.48 44.38
C LEU A 6 -55.57 -10.96 43.03
N LEU A 7 -55.24 -9.71 42.69
CA LEU A 7 -55.47 -9.12 41.38
C LEU A 7 -54.20 -9.35 40.54
N ILE A 8 -54.26 -10.22 39.54
CA ILE A 8 -53.17 -10.43 38.58
C ILE A 8 -53.33 -9.38 37.47
N VAL A 9 -52.42 -8.41 37.41
CA VAL A 9 -52.30 -7.46 36.30
C VAL A 9 -51.35 -8.07 35.27
N ALA A 10 -51.89 -8.47 34.12
CA ALA A 10 -51.10 -8.89 32.97
C ALA A 10 -50.52 -7.65 32.28
N ILE A 11 -49.21 -7.47 32.35
CA ILE A 11 -48.48 -6.44 31.60
C ILE A 11 -48.09 -7.04 30.25
N SER A 12 -48.79 -6.66 29.19
CA SER A 12 -48.42 -6.97 27.81
C SER A 12 -47.16 -6.21 27.43
N PHE A 13 -46.05 -6.94 27.22
CA PHE A 13 -44.80 -6.39 26.71
C PHE A 13 -44.93 -6.20 25.19
N THR A 14 -45.15 -4.97 24.74
CA THR A 14 -45.06 -4.61 23.32
C THR A 14 -43.58 -4.55 22.94
N LEU A 15 -43.12 -5.54 22.17
CA LEU A 15 -41.79 -5.57 21.59
C LEU A 15 -41.71 -4.51 20.47
N LEU A 16 -41.29 -3.29 20.81
CA LEU A 16 -40.84 -2.31 19.83
C LEU A 16 -39.51 -2.83 19.26
N LEU A 17 -39.54 -3.36 18.03
CA LEU A 17 -38.33 -3.56 17.23
C LEU A 17 -37.76 -2.18 16.89
N SER A 18 -36.92 -1.65 17.77
CA SER A 18 -35.92 -0.66 17.39
C SER A 18 -34.98 -1.35 16.41
N SER A 19 -34.94 -0.86 15.18
CA SER A 19 -33.87 -1.15 14.24
C SER A 19 -32.57 -0.68 14.87
N ILE A 20 -31.86 -1.60 15.52
CA ILE A 20 -30.48 -1.39 15.96
C ILE A 20 -29.70 -1.22 14.67
N THR A 21 -29.46 0.03 14.28
CA THR A 21 -28.32 0.36 13.43
C THR A 21 -27.13 -0.21 14.16
N SER A 22 -26.49 -1.25 13.60
CA SER A 22 -25.22 -1.75 14.10
C SER A 22 -24.33 -0.52 14.31
N ALA A 23 -23.97 -0.26 15.57
CA ALA A 23 -22.87 0.62 15.85
C ALA A 23 -21.71 0.11 14.99
N ASN A 24 -21.14 0.96 14.13
CA ASN A 24 -19.91 0.64 13.42
C ASN A 24 -18.94 0.14 14.49
N ALA A 25 -18.67 -1.17 14.51
CA ALA A 25 -17.64 -1.74 15.36
C ALA A 25 -16.36 -0.93 15.11
N ASP A 26 -15.67 -0.52 16.17
CA ASP A 26 -14.50 0.34 16.10
C ASP A 26 -13.57 -0.08 14.95
N ASN A 27 -13.43 0.78 13.92
CA ASN A 27 -12.51 0.50 12.83
C ASN A 27 -11.09 0.43 13.40
N PRO A 28 -10.39 -0.74 13.31
CA PRO A 28 -9.02 -0.83 13.78
C PRO A 28 -8.12 0.14 13.01
N PRO A 29 -7.09 0.71 13.66
CA PRO A 29 -6.21 1.66 12.99
C PRO A 29 -5.45 1.00 11.83
N ARG A 30 -5.15 1.77 10.79
CA ARG A 30 -4.18 1.32 9.78
C ARG A 30 -2.79 1.16 10.39
N LYS A 31 -2.10 0.09 10.00
CA LYS A 31 -0.69 -0.12 10.37
C LYS A 31 0.23 0.84 9.60
N ILE A 32 0.47 2.02 10.18
CA ILE A 32 1.29 3.10 9.60
C ILE A 32 2.55 3.40 10.40
N LEU A 33 2.78 2.69 11.51
CA LEU A 33 3.95 2.90 12.35
C LEU A 33 5.03 1.86 12.03
N SER A 34 6.21 2.32 11.68
CA SER A 34 7.43 1.53 11.63
C SER A 34 8.50 2.23 12.48
N GLY A 35 9.68 1.63 12.60
CA GLY A 35 10.79 2.25 13.30
C GLY A 35 11.89 1.27 13.64
N TRP A 36 12.94 1.82 14.23
CA TRP A 36 14.12 1.06 14.59
C TRP A 36 14.07 0.60 16.05
N LEU A 37 14.58 -0.61 16.28
CA LEU A 37 14.71 -1.21 17.61
C LEU A 37 16.18 -1.58 17.84
N PRO A 38 16.98 -0.65 18.39
CA PRO A 38 18.39 -0.92 18.65
C PRO A 38 18.59 -2.01 19.70
N ASP A 39 19.70 -2.74 19.58
CA ASP A 39 20.09 -3.78 20.52
C ASP A 39 20.31 -3.20 21.94
N TYR A 40 21.00 -2.06 22.03
CA TYR A 40 21.38 -1.41 23.30
C TYR A 40 20.21 -0.85 24.12
N SER A 41 19.01 -0.78 23.54
CA SER A 41 17.80 -0.28 24.21
C SER A 41 16.63 -1.26 24.15
N LEU A 42 16.87 -2.50 23.70
CA LEU A 42 15.83 -3.49 23.46
C LEU A 42 14.93 -3.70 24.68
N ALA A 43 15.50 -3.99 25.85
CA ALA A 43 14.72 -4.25 27.07
C ALA A 43 13.84 -3.06 27.48
N ARG A 44 14.31 -1.83 27.22
CA ARG A 44 13.60 -0.59 27.55
C ARG A 44 12.47 -0.30 26.55
N ASN A 45 12.68 -0.61 25.28
CA ASN A 45 11.84 -0.13 24.19
C ASN A 45 10.86 -1.20 23.67
N LEU A 46 11.13 -2.49 23.93
CA LEU A 46 10.27 -3.60 23.54
C LEU A 46 8.83 -3.49 24.09
N PRO A 47 8.59 -3.07 25.35
CA PRO A 47 7.23 -2.87 25.85
C PRO A 47 6.42 -1.87 25.02
N THR A 48 7.06 -0.83 24.47
CA THR A 48 6.35 0.14 23.61
C THR A 48 5.96 -0.46 22.27
N VAL A 49 6.80 -1.34 21.71
CA VAL A 49 6.46 -2.10 20.49
C VAL A 49 5.28 -3.04 20.77
N GLU A 50 5.35 -3.81 21.85
CA GLU A 50 4.32 -4.80 22.20
C GLU A 50 2.99 -4.17 22.61
N GLY A 51 3.03 -2.97 23.20
CA GLY A 51 1.82 -2.21 23.53
C GLY A 51 1.09 -1.61 22.33
N ASN A 52 1.68 -1.65 21.12
CA ASN A 52 1.17 -0.93 19.94
C ASN A 52 1.16 -1.78 18.65
N LEU A 53 1.05 -3.11 18.77
CA LEU A 53 1.09 -4.04 17.63
C LEU A 53 0.04 -3.75 16.54
N ASP A 54 -1.08 -3.13 16.92
CA ASP A 54 -2.17 -2.78 16.00
C ASP A 54 -1.84 -1.56 15.13
N LEU A 55 -0.86 -0.75 15.50
CA LEU A 55 -0.32 0.36 14.68
C LEU A 55 0.89 -0.06 13.84
N ILE A 56 1.60 -1.10 14.28
CA ILE A 56 2.92 -1.40 13.75
C ILE A 56 2.81 -2.18 12.44
N ARG A 57 3.34 -1.59 11.37
CA ARG A 57 3.49 -2.20 10.05
C ARG A 57 4.60 -3.24 10.05
N ASP A 58 5.74 -2.87 10.63
CA ASP A 58 6.97 -3.63 10.65
C ASP A 58 7.95 -2.98 11.61
N ILE A 59 9.02 -3.70 11.96
CA ILE A 59 10.11 -3.18 12.77
C ILE A 59 11.45 -3.45 12.12
N SER A 60 12.40 -2.56 12.40
CA SER A 60 13.79 -2.67 11.95
C SER A 60 14.74 -2.84 13.13
N PRO A 61 15.00 -4.08 13.56
CA PRO A 61 16.05 -4.36 14.53
C PRO A 61 17.41 -3.83 14.06
N PHE A 62 18.03 -2.91 14.80
CA PHE A 62 19.27 -2.24 14.38
C PHE A 62 20.50 -3.02 14.84
N TRP A 63 20.72 -4.21 14.25
CA TRP A 63 21.59 -5.24 14.84
C TRP A 63 22.80 -5.63 13.99
N TYR A 64 22.90 -5.16 12.74
CA TYR A 64 23.94 -5.61 11.82
C TYR A 64 24.76 -4.45 11.26
N GLY A 65 26.00 -4.73 10.89
CA GLY A 65 26.88 -3.83 10.14
C GLY A 65 27.71 -4.60 9.12
N LEU A 66 27.67 -4.21 7.85
CA LEU A 66 28.51 -4.79 6.80
C LEU A 66 29.94 -4.28 6.98
N THR A 67 30.90 -5.20 7.13
CA THR A 67 32.33 -4.84 7.32
C THR A 67 33.22 -5.32 6.17
N GLY A 68 32.65 -6.01 5.18
CA GLY A 68 33.33 -6.52 4.00
C GLY A 68 32.39 -7.36 3.13
N GLU A 69 32.87 -7.84 1.99
CA GLU A 69 32.01 -8.56 1.02
C GLU A 69 31.43 -9.89 1.51
N THR A 70 32.09 -10.53 2.48
CA THR A 70 31.68 -11.81 3.10
C THR A 70 31.53 -11.73 4.61
N SER A 71 31.54 -10.52 5.19
CA SER A 71 31.56 -10.32 6.64
C SER A 71 30.51 -9.32 7.12
N ILE A 72 29.71 -9.77 8.09
CA ILE A 72 28.73 -8.95 8.81
C ILE A 72 29.07 -8.97 10.29
N LYS A 73 29.17 -7.78 10.89
CA LYS A 73 29.24 -7.56 12.32
C LYS A 73 27.85 -7.73 12.93
N ASP A 74 27.72 -8.68 13.84
CA ASP A 74 26.54 -8.88 14.68
C ASP A 74 26.66 -8.02 15.95
N LYS A 75 25.97 -6.87 15.96
CA LYS A 75 25.99 -5.91 17.08
C LYS A 75 25.29 -6.49 18.31
N TYR A 76 24.26 -7.32 18.11
CA TYR A 76 23.55 -7.98 19.20
C TYR A 76 24.46 -8.95 19.96
N ALA A 77 25.22 -9.77 19.23
CA ALA A 77 26.20 -10.69 19.83
C ALA A 77 27.28 -9.95 20.63
N ILE A 78 27.72 -8.77 20.17
CA ILE A 78 28.73 -7.94 20.85
C ILE A 78 28.18 -7.33 22.15
N GLY A 79 26.89 -7.00 22.20
CA GLY A 79 26.25 -6.41 23.39
C GLY A 79 26.17 -7.34 24.60
N LYS A 80 26.53 -8.63 24.46
CA LYS A 80 26.54 -9.65 25.53
C LYS A 80 25.23 -9.73 26.31
N TYR A 81 24.11 -9.64 25.60
CA TYR A 81 22.79 -9.80 26.21
C TYR A 81 22.57 -11.23 26.71
N THR A 82 21.82 -11.37 27.80
CA THR A 82 21.52 -12.67 28.40
C THR A 82 20.49 -13.46 27.60
N THR A 83 19.67 -12.79 26.80
CA THR A 83 18.66 -13.42 25.95
C THR A 83 19.28 -13.74 24.58
N PRO A 84 19.22 -14.98 24.09
CA PRO A 84 19.65 -15.31 22.74
C PRO A 84 18.84 -14.55 21.68
N ILE A 85 19.51 -14.14 20.59
CA ILE A 85 18.87 -13.36 19.51
C ILE A 85 17.68 -14.12 18.89
N GLU A 86 17.79 -15.45 18.75
CA GLU A 86 16.74 -16.30 18.21
C GLU A 86 15.46 -16.26 19.06
N GLN A 87 15.58 -16.13 20.38
CA GLN A 87 14.43 -16.00 21.27
C GLN A 87 13.75 -14.65 21.10
N VAL A 88 14.52 -13.57 20.91
CA VAL A 88 13.97 -12.24 20.63
C VAL A 88 13.25 -12.24 19.28
N ILE A 89 13.86 -12.82 18.24
CA ILE A 89 13.26 -12.96 16.91
C ILE A 89 11.96 -13.76 17.00
N ALA A 90 11.96 -14.89 17.70
CA ALA A 90 10.78 -15.73 17.88
C ALA A 90 9.65 -14.97 18.58
N ARG A 91 9.97 -14.22 19.64
CA ARG A 91 8.99 -13.38 20.36
C ARG A 91 8.37 -12.31 19.46
N LEU A 92 9.19 -11.60 18.68
CA LEU A 92 8.69 -10.56 17.77
C LEU A 92 7.81 -11.16 16.66
N LYS A 93 8.21 -12.31 16.09
CA LYS A 93 7.40 -13.02 15.09
C LYS A 93 6.09 -13.57 15.66
N ALA A 94 6.10 -14.06 16.90
CA ALA A 94 4.89 -14.53 17.59
C ALA A 94 3.86 -13.40 17.77
N ASN A 95 4.32 -12.14 17.85
CA ASN A 95 3.48 -10.95 17.86
C ASN A 95 3.01 -10.50 16.46
N GLY A 96 3.28 -11.29 15.40
CA GLY A 96 2.86 -10.99 14.03
C GLY A 96 3.59 -9.82 13.38
N LEU A 97 4.78 -9.46 13.88
CA LEU A 97 5.59 -8.37 13.35
C LEU A 97 6.43 -8.82 12.17
N LEU A 98 6.42 -8.03 11.10
CA LEU A 98 7.39 -8.16 10.01
C LEU A 98 8.75 -7.61 10.45
N LEU A 99 9.79 -8.41 10.26
CA LEU A 99 11.15 -8.09 10.68
C LEU A 99 12.04 -7.78 9.47
N LEU A 100 12.42 -6.51 9.34
CA LEU A 100 13.40 -6.03 8.36
C LEU A 100 14.60 -5.47 9.12
N PRO A 101 15.48 -6.32 9.69
CA PRO A 101 16.62 -5.84 10.44
C PRO A 101 17.50 -4.92 9.61
N THR A 102 18.03 -3.90 10.26
CA THR A 102 18.89 -2.92 9.63
C THR A 102 20.32 -3.43 9.59
N ILE A 103 20.94 -3.27 8.42
CA ILE A 103 22.38 -3.43 8.21
C ILE A 103 22.98 -2.10 7.79
N THR A 104 23.92 -1.61 8.60
CA THR A 104 24.68 -0.38 8.30
C THR A 104 25.92 -0.66 7.49
N ASP A 105 26.53 0.36 6.91
CA ASP A 105 27.88 0.25 6.32
C ASP A 105 28.97 0.57 7.35
N ASP A 106 29.36 -0.44 8.13
CA ASP A 106 30.44 -0.33 9.14
C ASP A 106 31.85 -0.39 8.49
N ASN A 107 31.98 0.16 7.27
CA ASN A 107 33.21 0.21 6.51
C ASN A 107 33.88 1.60 6.63
N PRO A 108 35.22 1.68 6.57
CA PRO A 108 35.89 2.96 6.43
C PRO A 108 35.51 3.69 5.14
N LYS A 109 35.77 5.00 5.12
CA LYS A 109 35.64 5.86 3.94
C LYS A 109 36.14 5.18 2.66
N LEU A 110 35.30 5.23 1.61
CA LEU A 110 35.46 4.70 0.26
C LEU A 110 35.56 3.18 0.12
N VAL A 111 35.62 2.41 1.22
CA VAL A 111 35.76 0.95 1.13
C VAL A 111 34.52 0.33 0.50
N LEU A 112 33.32 0.65 1.01
CA LEU A 112 32.09 0.11 0.42
C LEU A 112 31.91 0.59 -1.03
N ALA A 113 32.20 1.86 -1.33
CA ALA A 113 32.13 2.39 -2.68
C ALA A 113 33.01 1.60 -3.67
N ASN A 114 34.23 1.24 -3.26
CA ASN A 114 35.13 0.41 -4.06
C ASN A 114 34.65 -1.04 -4.20
N LEU A 115 34.07 -1.63 -3.15
CA LEU A 115 33.47 -2.97 -3.23
C LEU A 115 32.29 -3.00 -4.20
N LEU A 116 31.42 -1.98 -4.18
CA LEU A 116 30.27 -1.91 -5.10
C LEU A 116 30.71 -1.71 -6.56
N ALA A 117 31.86 -1.07 -6.80
CA ALA A 117 32.43 -0.88 -8.13
C ALA A 117 32.91 -2.21 -8.77
N ASN A 118 33.22 -3.23 -7.98
CA ASN A 118 33.58 -4.55 -8.48
C ASN A 118 32.33 -5.46 -8.54
N PRO A 119 31.94 -5.96 -9.73
CA PRO A 119 30.77 -6.83 -9.86
C PRO A 119 30.82 -8.10 -9.01
N ASN A 120 31.98 -8.73 -8.86
CA ASN A 120 32.12 -9.94 -8.04
C ASN A 120 31.93 -9.63 -6.56
N SER A 121 32.57 -8.56 -6.06
CA SER A 121 32.40 -8.12 -4.67
C SER A 121 30.95 -7.74 -4.38
N ARG A 122 30.28 -7.06 -5.33
CA ARG A 122 28.87 -6.71 -5.22
C ARG A 122 27.99 -7.96 -5.11
N THR A 123 28.19 -8.96 -5.96
CA THR A 123 27.48 -10.24 -5.88
C THR A 123 27.78 -10.97 -4.57
N ASN A 124 29.03 -10.94 -4.08
CA ASN A 124 29.39 -11.52 -2.78
C ASN A 124 28.64 -10.84 -1.61
N ILE A 125 28.56 -9.50 -1.60
CA ILE A 125 27.76 -8.76 -0.61
C ILE A 125 26.30 -9.19 -0.66
N VAL A 126 25.72 -9.29 -1.87
CA VAL A 126 24.34 -9.74 -2.07
C VAL A 126 24.10 -11.13 -1.46
N GLN A 127 24.99 -12.10 -1.73
CA GLN A 127 24.85 -13.44 -1.17
C GLN A 127 25.01 -13.44 0.35
N THR A 128 25.92 -12.63 0.89
CA THR A 128 26.14 -12.50 2.34
C THR A 128 24.90 -11.94 3.05
N ILE A 129 24.27 -10.89 2.51
CA ILE A 129 23.04 -10.32 3.06
C ILE A 129 21.87 -11.30 2.92
N LYS A 130 21.72 -11.94 1.75
CA LYS A 130 20.69 -12.98 1.54
C LYS A 130 20.83 -14.13 2.53
N ALA A 131 22.06 -14.62 2.76
CA ALA A 131 22.31 -15.71 3.70
C ALA A 131 21.90 -15.33 5.13
N LEU A 132 22.15 -14.09 5.55
CA LEU A 132 21.67 -13.58 6.84
C LEU A 132 20.14 -13.59 6.92
N VAL A 133 19.46 -13.04 5.90
CA VAL A 133 17.99 -12.98 5.83
C VAL A 133 17.37 -14.38 5.90
N VAL A 134 17.93 -15.33 5.14
CA VAL A 134 17.45 -16.72 5.12
C VAL A 134 17.73 -17.44 6.44
N LYS A 135 18.94 -17.29 7.02
CA LYS A 135 19.36 -17.95 8.26
C LYS A 135 18.36 -17.74 9.40
N TYR A 136 17.91 -16.50 9.59
CA TYR A 136 16.95 -16.14 10.65
C TYR A 136 15.50 -16.05 10.17
N ASN A 137 15.26 -16.41 8.91
CA ASN A 137 13.98 -16.30 8.22
C ASN A 137 13.33 -14.90 8.40
N TYR A 138 14.12 -13.84 8.29
CA TYR A 138 13.59 -12.47 8.33
C TYR A 138 12.64 -12.24 7.16
N ASP A 139 11.73 -11.27 7.29
CA ASP A 139 10.79 -10.90 6.22
C ASP A 139 11.48 -10.06 5.14
N GLY A 140 12.64 -9.51 5.45
CA GLY A 140 13.46 -8.73 4.54
C GLY A 140 14.72 -8.19 5.22
N ILE A 141 15.30 -7.16 4.62
CA ILE A 141 16.41 -6.38 5.19
C ILE A 141 16.14 -4.88 4.99
N ASP A 142 16.62 -4.07 5.91
CA ASP A 142 16.69 -2.62 5.79
C ASP A 142 18.16 -2.19 5.57
N LEU A 143 18.47 -1.62 4.40
CA LEU A 143 19.80 -1.12 4.10
C LEU A 143 19.95 0.31 4.60
N ASP A 144 20.90 0.55 5.50
CA ASP A 144 21.19 1.88 6.04
C ASP A 144 22.67 2.24 5.81
N PHE A 145 23.01 2.41 4.53
CA PHE A 145 24.38 2.67 4.10
C PHE A 145 24.59 4.18 3.98
N GLU A 146 25.26 4.75 4.97
CA GLU A 146 25.34 6.20 5.20
C GLU A 146 26.72 6.78 4.91
N THR A 147 27.77 5.95 4.83
CA THR A 147 29.17 6.39 4.62
C THR A 147 29.32 7.17 3.32
N PHE A 148 28.49 6.86 2.31
CA PHE A 148 28.41 7.56 1.02
C PHE A 148 28.21 9.07 1.15
N TYR A 149 27.33 9.50 2.07
CA TYR A 149 27.01 10.91 2.23
C TYR A 149 27.73 11.53 3.43
N THR A 150 28.03 10.75 4.47
CA THR A 150 28.67 11.25 5.69
C THR A 150 30.19 11.35 5.60
N GLN A 151 30.86 10.48 4.83
CA GLN A 151 32.33 10.37 4.83
C GLN A 151 32.98 10.41 3.44
N ASP A 152 32.40 9.72 2.45
CA ASP A 152 32.99 9.58 1.11
C ASP A 152 33.06 10.91 0.35
N GLY A 153 32.09 11.78 0.62
CA GLY A 153 32.02 13.12 0.04
C GLY A 153 31.35 13.13 -1.33
N ARG A 154 30.73 14.27 -1.65
CA ARG A 154 29.88 14.45 -2.86
C ARG A 154 30.59 14.21 -4.18
N SER A 155 31.91 14.38 -4.24
CA SER A 155 32.70 14.13 -5.46
C SER A 155 32.71 12.66 -5.88
N SER A 156 32.47 11.71 -4.97
CA SER A 156 32.40 10.28 -5.27
C SER A 156 31.08 9.86 -5.92
N TRP A 157 30.03 10.68 -5.80
CA TRP A 157 28.65 10.28 -6.10
C TRP A 157 28.41 9.94 -7.56
N THR A 158 29.08 10.65 -8.49
CA THR A 158 28.96 10.38 -9.93
C THR A 158 29.38 8.95 -10.28
N THR A 159 30.45 8.47 -9.66
CA THR A 159 30.96 7.10 -9.89
C THR A 159 30.22 6.07 -9.05
N LEU A 160 29.83 6.42 -7.83
CA LEU A 160 29.16 5.52 -6.90
C LEU A 160 27.70 5.22 -7.28
N LYS A 161 26.96 6.22 -7.76
CA LYS A 161 25.54 6.09 -8.13
C LYS A 161 25.24 4.88 -9.02
N PRO A 162 25.90 4.65 -10.17
CA PRO A 162 25.61 3.48 -11.00
C PRO A 162 25.92 2.15 -10.28
N ASN A 163 26.94 2.11 -9.44
CA ASN A 163 27.30 0.92 -8.66
C ASN A 163 26.28 0.62 -7.57
N TRP A 164 25.76 1.66 -6.92
CA TRP A 164 24.65 1.57 -5.97
C TRP A 164 23.38 1.02 -6.64
N ILE A 165 23.00 1.55 -7.80
CA ILE A 165 21.82 1.07 -8.55
C ILE A 165 21.99 -0.41 -8.94
N ALA A 166 23.16 -0.80 -9.44
CA ALA A 166 23.45 -2.19 -9.78
C ALA A 166 23.35 -3.11 -8.56
N PHE A 167 23.84 -2.66 -7.40
CA PHE A 167 23.79 -3.41 -6.14
C PHE A 167 22.34 -3.61 -5.68
N ILE A 168 21.55 -2.55 -5.69
CA ILE A 168 20.14 -2.61 -5.30
C ILE A 168 19.36 -3.54 -6.22
N LYS A 169 19.64 -3.53 -7.53
CA LYS A 169 19.01 -4.45 -8.49
C LYS A 169 19.36 -5.91 -8.20
N GLU A 170 20.63 -6.22 -7.98
CA GLU A 170 21.07 -7.59 -7.66
C GLU A 170 20.48 -8.07 -6.33
N LEU A 171 20.51 -7.22 -5.28
CA LEU A 171 19.97 -7.56 -3.97
C LEU A 171 18.44 -7.74 -4.00
N SER A 172 17.73 -6.81 -4.63
CA SER A 172 16.28 -6.86 -4.82
C SER A 172 15.86 -8.20 -5.45
N THR A 173 16.48 -8.54 -6.58
CA THR A 173 16.20 -9.81 -7.28
C THR A 173 16.44 -11.01 -6.36
N ALA A 174 17.61 -11.06 -5.70
CA ALA A 174 17.98 -12.18 -4.83
C ALA A 174 17.06 -12.34 -3.61
N LEU A 175 16.49 -11.26 -3.09
CA LEU A 175 15.54 -11.26 -1.98
C LEU A 175 14.12 -11.60 -2.44
N HIS A 176 13.65 -11.01 -3.54
CA HIS A 176 12.32 -11.28 -4.10
C HIS A 176 12.17 -12.73 -4.57
N ASP A 177 13.23 -13.35 -5.10
CA ASP A 177 13.28 -14.79 -5.40
C ASP A 177 13.07 -15.69 -4.17
N GLN A 178 13.22 -15.14 -2.96
CA GLN A 178 12.97 -15.81 -1.68
C GLN A 178 11.69 -15.30 -0.99
N GLY A 179 10.89 -14.47 -1.68
CA GLY A 179 9.71 -13.82 -1.11
C GLY A 179 10.04 -12.82 0.00
N LYS A 180 11.24 -12.21 -0.01
CA LYS A 180 11.74 -11.30 1.03
C LYS A 180 11.73 -9.85 0.55
N LEU A 181 11.51 -8.92 1.48
CA LEU A 181 11.43 -7.48 1.23
C LEU A 181 12.80 -6.80 1.25
N LEU A 182 12.94 -5.74 0.47
CA LEU A 182 14.06 -4.80 0.52
C LEU A 182 13.59 -3.40 0.93
N SER A 183 14.00 -2.97 2.12
CA SER A 183 13.87 -1.59 2.58
C SER A 183 15.21 -0.88 2.40
N VAL A 184 15.17 0.40 2.02
CA VAL A 184 16.35 1.25 1.93
C VAL A 184 16.10 2.51 2.75
N THR A 185 16.99 2.76 3.69
CA THR A 185 17.06 3.97 4.51
C THR A 185 18.03 4.95 3.86
N THR A 186 17.59 6.19 3.65
CA THR A 186 18.43 7.24 3.04
C THR A 186 18.24 8.56 3.77
N PRO A 187 19.26 9.44 3.79
CA PRO A 187 19.04 10.85 4.08
C PRO A 187 18.08 11.47 3.04
N PRO A 188 17.49 12.63 3.33
CA PRO A 188 16.53 13.25 2.43
C PRO A 188 17.16 13.68 1.11
N ASP A 189 16.46 13.43 0.01
CA ASP A 189 16.74 14.01 -1.30
C ASP A 189 15.62 14.96 -1.69
N PHE A 190 15.91 15.86 -2.64
CA PHE A 190 14.99 16.94 -2.98
C PHE A 190 14.87 17.14 -4.48
N ALA A 191 13.69 17.59 -4.89
CA ALA A 191 13.45 18.00 -6.25
C ALA A 191 14.34 19.22 -6.62
N PRO A 192 14.93 19.26 -7.82
CA PRO A 192 15.88 20.32 -8.21
C PRO A 192 15.35 21.75 -8.01
N GLU A 193 14.05 21.97 -8.20
CA GLU A 193 13.37 23.26 -8.05
C GLU A 193 13.40 23.81 -6.63
N THR A 194 13.57 22.96 -5.61
CA THR A 194 13.70 23.39 -4.21
C THR A 194 15.04 24.07 -3.94
N LYS A 195 16.03 23.88 -4.82
CA LYS A 195 17.43 24.31 -4.66
C LYS A 195 18.10 23.84 -3.37
N ARG A 196 17.53 22.82 -2.70
CA ARG A 196 18.11 22.20 -1.52
C ARG A 196 19.22 21.24 -1.94
N ALA A 197 20.27 21.17 -1.12
CA ALA A 197 21.31 20.18 -1.30
C ALA A 197 20.78 18.80 -0.89
N GLY A 198 20.34 18.01 -1.88
CA GLY A 198 19.89 16.63 -1.69
C GLY A 198 21.04 15.62 -1.65
N ASN A 199 20.66 14.34 -1.57
CA ASN A 199 21.53 13.17 -1.48
C ASN A 199 21.35 12.27 -2.70
N SER A 200 21.60 12.84 -3.87
CA SER A 200 21.29 12.22 -5.16
C SER A 200 22.01 10.89 -5.42
N VAL A 201 23.06 10.55 -4.67
CA VAL A 201 23.78 9.26 -4.77
C VAL A 201 22.85 8.05 -4.63
N TYR A 202 21.79 8.17 -3.81
CA TYR A 202 20.84 7.08 -3.57
C TYR A 202 19.87 6.82 -4.72
N SER A 203 19.75 7.77 -5.66
CA SER A 203 19.02 7.62 -6.93
C SER A 203 17.61 7.06 -6.79
N TRP A 204 16.76 7.74 -6.02
CA TRP A 204 15.40 7.29 -5.70
C TRP A 204 14.56 6.91 -6.94
N ALA A 205 14.73 7.60 -8.06
CA ALA A 205 14.02 7.32 -9.31
C ALA A 205 14.34 5.91 -9.85
N GLU A 206 15.61 5.55 -9.83
CA GLU A 206 16.13 4.31 -10.41
C GLU A 206 15.96 3.13 -9.46
N ILE A 207 16.02 3.35 -8.14
CA ILE A 207 15.82 2.28 -7.14
C ILE A 207 14.36 2.07 -6.75
N GLY A 208 13.49 3.06 -6.90
CA GLY A 208 12.08 3.01 -6.50
C GLY A 208 11.28 1.81 -7.05
N PRO A 209 11.49 1.38 -8.31
CA PRO A 209 10.90 0.16 -8.84
C PRO A 209 11.45 -1.14 -8.22
N LEU A 210 12.67 -1.11 -7.69
CA LEU A 210 13.42 -2.28 -7.20
C LEU A 210 13.21 -2.55 -5.70
N ILE A 211 12.90 -1.52 -4.93
CA ILE A 211 12.75 -1.61 -3.47
C ILE A 211 11.28 -1.74 -3.07
N ASP A 212 11.02 -2.29 -1.89
CA ASP A 212 9.68 -2.37 -1.30
C ASP A 212 9.37 -1.16 -0.42
N ARG A 213 10.40 -0.57 0.21
CA ARG A 213 10.27 0.59 1.09
C ARG A 213 11.44 1.56 0.95
N LEU A 214 11.13 2.85 0.95
CA LEU A 214 12.07 3.94 1.17
C LEU A 214 11.78 4.55 2.55
N ARG A 215 12.77 4.53 3.46
CA ARG A 215 12.71 5.24 4.74
C ARG A 215 13.56 6.50 4.66
N ILE A 216 12.91 7.66 4.76
CA ILE A 216 13.58 8.95 4.64
C ILE A 216 14.00 9.41 6.03
N MET A 217 15.30 9.54 6.30
CA MET A 217 15.82 10.05 7.57
C MET A 217 15.61 11.57 7.70
N ALA A 218 14.36 12.01 7.86
CA ALA A 218 14.00 13.41 8.02
C ALA A 218 14.25 13.91 9.46
N TYR A 219 15.47 13.69 9.95
CA TYR A 219 16.00 14.16 11.22
C TYR A 219 17.50 14.47 11.10
N ASP A 220 18.12 14.95 12.18
CA ASP A 220 19.50 15.48 12.18
C ASP A 220 19.75 16.63 11.20
N PHE A 221 18.74 17.50 10.99
CA PHE A 221 18.88 18.75 10.25
C PHE A 221 19.87 19.72 10.93
N SER A 222 19.70 19.92 12.23
CA SER A 222 20.61 20.72 13.05
C SER A 222 21.54 19.79 13.84
N THR A 223 22.82 19.80 13.51
CA THR A 223 23.83 18.96 14.19
C THR A 223 24.88 19.79 14.90
N THR A 224 25.46 20.79 14.25
CA THR A 224 26.54 21.61 14.82
C THR A 224 25.99 22.77 15.66
N SER A 225 24.98 23.47 15.14
CA SER A 225 24.37 24.63 15.77
C SER A 225 22.99 24.30 16.34
N PRO A 226 22.52 24.99 17.39
CA PRO A 226 21.18 24.79 17.92
C PRO A 226 20.11 25.09 16.86
N GLY A 227 19.13 24.20 16.75
CA GLY A 227 18.02 24.35 15.82
C GLY A 227 17.12 23.13 15.77
N PRO A 228 16.05 23.18 14.97
CA PRO A 228 15.12 22.07 14.80
C PRO A 228 15.83 20.80 14.32
N ILE A 229 15.35 19.65 14.79
CA ILE A 229 15.89 18.32 14.53
C ILE A 229 15.50 17.84 13.14
N GLY A 230 14.28 18.09 12.70
CA GLY A 230 13.78 17.75 11.36
C GLY A 230 12.63 18.67 10.99
N PRO A 231 12.89 19.93 10.58
CA PRO A 231 11.83 20.92 10.30
C PRO A 231 10.75 20.36 9.37
N LEU A 232 9.47 20.60 9.69
CA LEU A 232 8.35 20.08 8.90
C LEU A 232 8.40 20.47 7.40
N PRO A 233 8.71 21.73 6.99
CA PRO A 233 8.76 22.07 5.57
C PRO A 233 9.87 21.33 4.82
N TRP A 234 11.02 21.14 5.47
CA TRP A 234 12.13 20.36 4.92
C TRP A 234 11.76 18.88 4.79
N SER A 235 11.12 18.32 5.80
CA SER A 235 10.62 16.94 5.78
C SER A 235 9.57 16.73 4.68
N GLU A 236 8.64 17.68 4.53
CA GLU A 236 7.58 17.61 3.52
C GLU A 236 8.11 17.78 2.09
N ASP A 237 9.13 18.62 1.86
CA ASP A 237 9.79 18.76 0.56
C ASP A 237 10.42 17.42 0.12
N ALA A 238 11.02 16.67 1.04
CA ALA A 238 11.57 15.35 0.76
C ALA A 238 10.47 14.34 0.42
N VAL A 239 9.35 14.36 1.17
CA VAL A 239 8.18 13.52 0.90
C VAL A 239 7.60 13.82 -0.49
N LYS A 240 7.38 15.10 -0.81
CA LYS A 240 6.87 15.54 -2.11
C LYS A 240 7.77 15.02 -3.25
N TYR A 241 9.08 15.09 -3.06
CA TYR A 241 10.00 14.56 -4.05
C TYR A 241 9.88 13.03 -4.14
N ALA A 242 9.97 12.30 -3.03
CA ALA A 242 9.92 10.83 -3.01
C ALA A 242 8.68 10.25 -3.72
N VAL A 243 7.50 10.83 -3.49
CA VAL A 243 6.24 10.35 -4.12
C VAL A 243 6.15 10.63 -5.62
N THR A 244 7.05 11.45 -6.18
CA THR A 244 7.20 11.59 -7.64
C THR A 244 8.12 10.52 -8.23
N GLN A 245 8.94 9.88 -7.41
CA GLN A 245 9.94 8.89 -7.82
C GLN A 245 9.44 7.45 -7.69
N MET A 246 8.50 7.18 -6.78
CA MET A 246 7.93 5.86 -6.54
C MET A 246 6.50 5.93 -5.97
N PRO A 247 5.73 4.82 -5.96
CA PRO A 247 4.41 4.80 -5.31
C PRO A 247 4.50 5.28 -3.87
N ALA A 248 3.56 6.15 -3.46
CA ALA A 248 3.58 6.76 -2.14
C ALA A 248 3.50 5.72 -1.00
N SER A 249 2.80 4.60 -1.23
CA SER A 249 2.75 3.46 -0.32
C SER A 249 4.12 2.83 0.02
N LYS A 250 5.16 3.06 -0.79
CA LYS A 250 6.54 2.63 -0.48
C LYS A 250 7.30 3.62 0.41
N VAL A 251 6.82 4.85 0.55
CA VAL A 251 7.54 5.93 1.25
C VAL A 251 7.18 5.95 2.73
N PHE A 252 8.19 5.94 3.60
CA PHE A 252 8.06 6.06 5.04
C PHE A 252 8.82 7.29 5.52
N LEU A 253 8.13 8.20 6.19
CA LEU A 253 8.75 9.41 6.75
C LEU A 253 9.42 9.08 8.09
N GLY A 254 10.74 9.19 8.13
CA GLY A 254 11.51 9.09 9.37
C GLY A 254 11.20 10.25 10.31
N ILE A 255 10.91 9.97 11.57
CA ILE A 255 10.64 10.98 12.60
C ILE A 255 11.53 10.75 13.83
N PRO A 256 12.05 11.82 14.46
CA PRO A 256 12.93 11.68 15.60
C PRO A 256 12.13 11.36 16.87
N GLY A 257 12.61 10.42 17.67
CA GLY A 257 12.22 10.19 19.07
C GLY A 257 13.05 11.02 20.05
N TYR A 258 13.96 11.85 19.56
CA TYR A 258 14.90 12.59 20.37
C TYR A 258 15.01 14.05 19.94
N GLY A 259 15.47 14.87 20.87
CA GLY A 259 15.98 16.21 20.70
C GLY A 259 17.47 16.32 20.95
N ARG A 260 17.95 17.56 21.02
CA ARG A 260 19.33 17.92 21.29
C ARG A 260 19.37 19.11 22.24
N ASP A 261 20.34 19.08 23.15
CA ASP A 261 20.60 20.13 24.13
C ASP A 261 22.03 20.64 23.94
N TRP A 262 22.16 21.84 23.35
CA TRP A 262 23.44 22.46 23.00
C TRP A 262 23.87 23.47 24.06
N ILE A 263 25.17 23.49 24.33
CA ILE A 263 25.82 24.58 25.05
C ILE A 263 26.08 25.72 24.08
N THR A 264 25.45 26.87 24.33
CA THR A 264 25.52 28.06 23.47
C THR A 264 26.42 29.14 24.03
N LYS A 265 26.65 29.14 25.36
CA LYS A 265 27.55 30.08 26.03
C LYS A 265 28.08 29.43 27.31
N VAL A 266 29.33 29.73 27.66
CA VAL A 266 29.93 29.37 28.96
C VAL A 266 30.48 30.64 29.60
N GLU A 267 30.10 30.89 30.84
CA GLU A 267 30.54 32.04 31.65
C GLU A 267 31.31 31.53 32.87
N GLY A 268 32.52 32.03 33.14
CA GLY A 268 33.39 31.55 34.22
C GLY A 268 34.39 30.47 33.79
N VAL A 269 35.05 29.83 34.75
CA VAL A 269 36.05 28.79 34.52
C VAL A 269 35.51 27.47 35.06
N CYS A 270 35.19 26.55 34.15
CA CYS A 270 34.60 25.27 34.56
C CYS A 270 35.59 24.46 35.42
N PRO A 271 35.09 23.75 36.45
CA PRO A 271 35.89 22.80 37.20
C PRO A 271 36.55 21.78 36.27
N LYS A 272 37.68 21.22 36.69
CA LYS A 272 38.50 20.30 35.89
C LYS A 272 37.68 19.16 35.26
N ASP A 273 36.74 18.60 36.02
CA ASP A 273 35.90 17.47 35.59
C ASP A 273 34.89 17.85 34.49
N PHE A 274 34.57 19.14 34.35
CA PHE A 274 33.63 19.67 33.36
C PHE A 274 34.32 20.42 32.22
N ALA A 275 35.60 20.78 32.36
CA ALA A 275 36.32 21.66 31.42
C ALA A 275 36.33 21.15 29.97
N THR A 276 36.26 19.84 29.75
CA THR A 276 36.26 19.23 28.40
C THR A 276 34.87 18.93 27.86
N SER A 277 33.85 18.85 28.72
CA SER A 277 32.47 18.48 28.34
C SER A 277 31.51 19.67 28.31
N VAL A 278 31.80 20.73 29.07
CA VAL A 278 31.03 21.97 29.15
C VAL A 278 31.71 23.05 28.30
N VAL A 279 31.65 22.88 26.98
CA VAL A 279 32.23 23.81 26.00
C VAL A 279 31.18 24.24 24.98
N VAL A 280 31.31 25.45 24.44
CA VAL A 280 30.39 25.96 23.40
C VAL A 280 30.38 25.01 22.20
N GLY A 281 29.20 24.65 21.72
CA GLY A 281 29.00 23.69 20.64
C GLY A 281 28.88 22.23 21.08
N ALA A 282 29.23 21.90 22.34
CA ALA A 282 28.94 20.57 22.88
C ALA A 282 27.42 20.37 22.97
N LYS A 283 26.97 19.14 22.72
CA LYS A 283 25.55 18.79 22.70
C LYS A 283 25.30 17.41 23.31
N ALA A 284 24.14 17.25 23.93
CA ALA A 284 23.64 15.97 24.41
C ALA A 284 22.33 15.61 23.71
N ALA A 285 22.03 14.32 23.59
CA ALA A 285 20.71 13.87 23.17
C ALA A 285 19.69 14.09 24.30
N VAL A 286 18.47 14.47 23.94
CA VAL A 286 17.34 14.57 24.86
C VAL A 286 16.28 13.59 24.40
N ILE A 287 15.88 12.63 25.22
CA ILE A 287 14.79 11.72 24.84
C ILE A 287 13.47 12.51 24.86
N MET A 288 12.64 12.38 23.83
CA MET A 288 11.40 13.15 23.67
C MET A 288 10.53 13.11 24.93
N ARG A 289 10.29 11.91 25.49
CA ARG A 289 9.46 11.75 26.70
C ARG A 289 10.04 12.40 27.97
N GLU A 290 11.33 12.75 27.96
CA GLU A 290 12.05 13.34 29.09
C GLU A 290 12.24 14.86 28.95
N ALA A 291 11.98 15.43 27.78
CA ALA A 291 12.26 16.84 27.48
C ALA A 291 11.47 17.82 28.37
N LEU A 292 10.20 17.51 28.68
CA LEU A 292 9.39 18.36 29.56
C LEU A 292 9.93 18.34 31.00
N ALA A 293 10.33 17.18 31.50
CA ALA A 293 10.95 17.07 32.83
C ALA A 293 12.27 17.85 32.89
N LEU A 294 13.08 17.79 31.82
CA LEU A 294 14.30 18.59 31.71
C LEU A 294 14.00 20.09 31.79
N ALA A 295 12.96 20.57 31.10
CA ALA A 295 12.54 21.96 31.16
C ALA A 295 12.09 22.36 32.58
N THR A 296 11.24 21.54 33.22
CA THR A 296 10.74 21.78 34.57
C THR A 296 11.86 21.85 35.61
N ILE A 297 12.80 20.88 35.61
CA ILE A 297 13.93 20.84 36.55
C ILE A 297 14.80 22.10 36.44
N ASN A 298 14.85 22.72 35.26
CA ASN A 298 15.66 23.91 35.01
C ASN A 298 14.85 25.21 34.96
N ASN A 299 13.59 25.21 35.44
CA ASN A 299 12.69 26.36 35.43
C ASN A 299 12.57 27.05 34.05
N ALA A 300 12.57 26.24 32.99
CA ALA A 300 12.43 26.71 31.62
C ALA A 300 11.02 26.45 31.09
N THR A 301 10.51 27.38 30.28
CA THR A 301 9.20 27.26 29.64
C THR A 301 9.38 26.84 28.17
N PRO A 302 8.94 25.65 27.78
CA PRO A 302 8.93 25.25 26.37
C PRO A 302 8.03 26.12 25.51
N THR A 303 8.50 26.43 24.31
CA THR A 303 7.77 27.15 23.28
C THR A 303 7.69 26.29 22.03
N TYR A 304 6.50 26.18 21.44
CA TYR A 304 6.29 25.41 20.23
C TYR A 304 6.46 26.31 19.00
N ASN A 305 7.33 25.90 18.08
CA ASN A 305 7.48 26.55 16.79
C ASN A 305 6.55 25.87 15.77
N THR A 306 5.50 26.57 15.36
CA THR A 306 4.48 26.04 14.43
C THR A 306 5.04 25.79 13.03
N THR A 307 6.00 26.59 12.57
CA THR A 307 6.64 26.43 11.25
C THR A 307 7.47 25.16 11.19
N HIS A 308 8.29 24.88 12.20
CA HIS A 308 9.16 23.70 12.24
C HIS A 308 8.44 22.46 12.80
N ALA A 309 7.28 22.67 13.45
CA ALA A 309 6.54 21.68 14.20
C ALA A 309 7.41 20.96 15.23
N GLU A 310 8.11 21.73 16.07
CA GLU A 310 8.99 21.27 17.15
C GLU A 310 9.00 22.26 18.30
N SER A 311 9.37 21.79 19.49
CA SER A 311 9.46 22.62 20.69
C SER A 311 10.90 22.97 21.04
N THR A 312 11.07 24.14 21.67
CA THR A 312 12.36 24.63 22.14
C THR A 312 12.25 25.36 23.46
N PHE A 313 13.31 25.28 24.27
CA PHE A 313 13.50 26.11 25.45
C PHE A 313 14.98 26.41 25.67
N THR A 314 15.24 27.43 26.49
CA THR A 314 16.60 27.77 26.91
C THR A 314 16.68 27.72 28.43
N TYR A 315 17.82 27.31 28.97
CA TYR A 315 18.07 27.36 30.41
C TYR A 315 19.54 27.63 30.70
N LYS A 316 19.84 27.91 31.97
CA LYS A 316 21.22 28.02 32.47
C LYS A 316 21.49 26.93 33.48
N LYS A 317 22.69 26.35 33.43
CA LYS A 317 23.15 25.35 34.40
C LYS A 317 24.53 25.73 34.93
N THR A 318 24.63 25.82 36.25
CA THR A 318 25.89 26.12 36.94
C THR A 318 26.56 24.81 37.36
N TYR A 319 27.86 24.73 37.09
CA TYR A 319 28.74 23.63 37.48
C TYR A 319 29.73 24.19 38.50
N VAL A 320 29.73 23.63 39.71
CA VAL A 320 30.56 24.08 40.83
C VAL A 320 31.43 22.91 41.27
N ASP A 321 32.71 23.17 41.55
CA ASP A 321 33.59 22.17 42.15
C ASP A 321 33.13 21.90 43.60
N PRO A 322 32.84 20.65 43.99
CA PRO A 322 32.39 20.32 45.34
C PRO A 322 33.45 20.60 46.41
N THR A 323 34.72 20.72 46.03
CA THR A 323 35.87 20.99 46.91
C THR A 323 36.34 22.43 46.87
N ASN A 324 35.90 23.23 45.87
CA ASN A 324 36.27 24.63 45.73
C ASN A 324 35.14 25.45 45.08
N SER A 325 34.27 26.06 45.88
CA SER A 325 33.14 26.84 45.39
C SER A 325 33.52 28.08 44.56
N ALA A 326 34.79 28.50 44.55
CA ALA A 326 35.27 29.58 43.68
C ALA A 326 35.57 29.09 42.24
N SER A 327 35.72 27.79 42.02
CA SER A 327 35.79 27.19 40.69
C SER A 327 34.38 26.83 40.23
N PHE A 328 33.82 27.67 39.36
CA PHE A 328 32.52 27.42 38.76
C PHE A 328 32.41 28.01 37.36
N CYS A 329 31.50 27.43 36.57
CA CYS A 329 31.04 28.03 35.34
C CYS A 329 29.53 27.87 35.19
N THR A 330 28.92 28.76 34.41
CA THR A 330 27.51 28.70 34.04
C THR A 330 27.40 28.51 32.54
N ALA A 331 26.75 27.43 32.12
CA ALA A 331 26.45 27.17 30.72
C ALA A 331 25.03 27.64 30.39
N SER A 332 24.89 28.48 29.36
CA SER A 332 23.61 28.69 28.69
C SER A 332 23.38 27.55 27.70
N ARG A 333 22.16 27.03 27.70
CA ARG A 333 21.80 25.84 26.95
C ARG A 333 20.51 26.07 26.17
N THR A 334 20.48 25.56 24.94
CA THR A 334 19.31 25.63 24.06
C THR A 334 18.92 24.22 23.67
N VAL A 335 17.66 23.87 23.89
CA VAL A 335 17.10 22.56 23.57
C VAL A 335 16.14 22.67 22.41
N TRP A 336 16.21 21.75 21.45
CA TRP A 336 15.17 21.51 20.45
C TRP A 336 14.76 20.05 20.48
N TYR A 337 13.46 19.78 20.43
CA TYR A 337 12.93 18.43 20.54
C TYR A 337 11.55 18.30 19.88
N PRO A 338 11.20 17.10 19.37
CA PRO A 338 9.85 16.78 18.94
C PRO A 338 8.93 16.56 20.16
N ASP A 339 7.66 16.93 20.05
CA ASP A 339 6.59 16.64 21.01
C ASP A 339 5.39 15.96 20.31
N GLU A 340 4.29 15.72 21.01
CA GLU A 340 3.10 15.09 20.44
C GLU A 340 2.49 15.89 19.27
N ARG A 341 2.64 17.21 19.25
CA ARG A 341 2.21 18.08 18.15
C ARG A 341 3.12 17.91 16.93
N SER A 342 4.42 17.75 17.16
CA SER A 342 5.43 17.38 16.17
C SER A 342 5.08 16.07 15.46
N TYR A 343 4.70 15.04 16.24
CA TYR A 343 4.28 13.73 15.74
C TYR A 343 2.95 13.80 14.99
N THR A 344 2.00 14.59 15.49
CA THR A 344 0.71 14.84 14.83
C THR A 344 0.93 15.45 13.44
N ALA A 345 1.74 16.50 13.35
CA ALA A 345 2.01 17.20 12.09
C ALA A 345 2.68 16.28 11.04
N ARG A 346 3.64 15.45 11.46
CA ARG A 346 4.35 14.50 10.57
C ARG A 346 3.47 13.32 10.18
N THR A 347 2.67 12.78 11.10
CA THR A 347 1.76 11.68 10.80
C THR A 347 0.62 12.11 9.87
N ASN A 348 0.18 13.38 9.95
CA ASN A 348 -0.77 13.93 8.98
C ASN A 348 -0.25 13.90 7.54
N LEU A 349 1.07 13.90 7.33
CA LEU A 349 1.65 13.73 5.99
C LEU A 349 1.36 12.33 5.41
N VAL A 350 1.18 11.31 6.26
CA VAL A 350 0.78 9.96 5.83
C VAL A 350 -0.57 10.00 5.15
N GLY A 351 -1.57 10.62 5.77
CA GLY A 351 -2.89 10.81 5.16
C GLY A 351 -2.85 11.72 3.93
N LYS A 352 -2.15 12.85 4.03
CA LYS A 352 -2.06 13.87 2.98
C LYS A 352 -1.44 13.34 1.68
N TYR A 353 -0.36 12.56 1.78
CA TYR A 353 0.38 12.05 0.63
C TYR A 353 0.18 10.56 0.37
N ARG A 354 -0.66 9.89 1.17
CA ARG A 354 -0.89 8.43 1.13
C ARG A 354 0.39 7.62 1.30
N LEU A 355 1.22 8.01 2.27
CA LEU A 355 2.49 7.34 2.54
C LEU A 355 2.28 5.92 3.08
N GLY A 356 3.29 5.07 2.95
CA GLY A 356 3.34 3.75 3.59
C GLY A 356 3.27 3.85 5.12
N GLY A 357 3.81 4.93 5.68
CA GLY A 357 3.73 5.25 7.09
C GLY A 357 4.78 6.26 7.56
N ILE A 358 5.01 6.25 8.87
CA ILE A 358 6.15 6.92 9.54
C ILE A 358 7.14 5.86 10.05
N ALA A 359 8.40 6.24 10.22
CA ALA A 359 9.43 5.40 10.82
C ALA A 359 10.10 6.13 11.99
N VAL A 360 9.94 5.64 13.22
CA VAL A 360 10.48 6.33 14.42
C VAL A 360 11.92 5.92 14.68
N TRP A 361 12.84 6.90 14.74
CA TRP A 361 14.18 6.72 15.30
C TRP A 361 14.25 7.26 16.74
N THR A 362 14.18 6.46 17.78
CA THR A 362 13.91 5.01 17.78
C THR A 362 12.72 4.71 18.68
N PHE A 363 12.09 3.55 18.49
CA PHE A 363 10.97 3.13 19.31
C PHE A 363 11.25 3.28 20.80
N GLY A 364 10.23 3.62 21.57
CA GLY A 364 10.30 3.78 23.00
C GLY A 364 10.69 5.17 23.45
N MET A 365 11.31 6.01 22.61
CA MET A 365 11.73 7.35 23.02
C MET A 365 10.56 8.35 23.07
N GLU A 366 9.49 8.07 22.34
CA GLU A 366 8.25 8.84 22.29
C GLU A 366 7.45 8.81 23.61
N ASN A 367 6.59 9.82 23.79
CA ASN A 367 5.63 9.87 24.90
C ASN A 367 4.29 9.20 24.52
N ALA A 368 3.46 8.88 25.51
CA ALA A 368 2.18 8.21 25.28
C ALA A 368 1.21 9.05 24.43
N ALA A 369 1.23 10.39 24.58
CA ALA A 369 0.39 11.30 23.80
C ALA A 369 0.72 11.26 22.30
N ALA A 370 2.00 11.14 21.94
CA ALA A 370 2.44 11.03 20.56
C ALA A 370 1.99 9.72 19.91
N ILE A 371 2.01 8.61 20.65
CA ILE A 371 1.46 7.34 20.18
C ILE A 371 -0.07 7.42 20.00
N ALA A 372 -0.77 8.09 20.92
CA ALA A 372 -2.21 8.30 20.80
C ALA A 372 -2.58 9.11 19.56
N THR A 373 -1.85 10.19 19.25
CA THR A 373 -2.13 10.98 18.03
C THR A 373 -1.84 10.19 16.75
N ILE A 374 -0.79 9.36 16.73
CA ILE A 374 -0.56 8.43 15.60
C ILE A 374 -1.76 7.50 15.42
N ARG A 375 -2.27 6.94 16.52
CA ARG A 375 -3.42 6.03 16.53
C ARG A 375 -4.69 6.68 16.01
N ASP A 376 -4.99 7.89 16.47
CA ASP A 376 -6.18 8.63 16.04
C ASP A 376 -6.11 8.96 14.54
N ILE A 377 -4.95 9.39 14.06
CA ILE A 377 -4.75 9.62 12.63
C ILE A 377 -4.91 8.30 11.86
N ALA A 378 -4.27 7.22 12.31
CA ALA A 378 -4.35 5.90 11.70
C ALA A 378 -5.79 5.37 11.59
N LYS A 379 -6.64 5.64 12.60
CA LYS A 379 -8.08 5.34 12.55
C LYS A 379 -8.81 6.23 11.55
N SER A 380 -8.50 7.53 11.50
CA SER A 380 -9.19 8.47 10.60
C SER A 380 -8.91 8.22 9.11
N ILE A 381 -7.80 7.56 8.78
CA ILE A 381 -7.45 7.18 7.41
C ILE A 381 -7.77 5.70 7.06
N ALA A 382 -8.46 4.99 7.95
CA ALA A 382 -8.90 3.59 7.77
C ALA A 382 -10.39 3.49 7.39
N PRO A 383 -10.81 2.54 6.53
CA PRO A 383 -10.01 1.61 5.71
C PRO A 383 -9.59 2.22 4.37
N ASP A 384 -8.56 1.67 3.71
CA ASP A 384 -8.07 2.19 2.43
C ASP A 384 -9.10 1.96 1.31
N GLN A 385 -9.24 2.92 0.39
CA GLN A 385 -10.17 2.76 -0.74
C GLN A 385 -9.60 1.80 -1.78
N VAL A 386 -10.41 0.88 -2.28
CA VAL A 386 -10.05 0.04 -3.42
C VAL A 386 -10.72 0.61 -4.67
N ILE A 387 -9.91 0.94 -5.68
CA ILE A 387 -10.38 1.41 -6.99
C ILE A 387 -10.39 0.23 -7.95
N GLY A 388 -11.57 -0.16 -8.41
CA GLY A 388 -11.74 -1.14 -9.47
C GLY A 388 -11.93 -0.45 -10.84
N THR A 389 -11.29 -0.98 -11.88
CA THR A 389 -11.64 -0.70 -13.27
C THR A 389 -12.00 -2.00 -13.98
N ILE A 390 -12.94 -1.93 -14.92
CA ILE A 390 -13.34 -3.08 -15.75
C ILE A 390 -12.87 -2.85 -17.18
N ALA A 391 -12.23 -3.86 -17.75
CA ALA A 391 -11.83 -3.91 -19.14
C ALA A 391 -12.49 -5.13 -19.80
N THR A 392 -13.12 -4.91 -20.94
CA THR A 392 -13.55 -5.98 -21.85
C THR A 392 -13.49 -5.40 -23.24
N ASP A 393 -12.84 -6.13 -24.13
CA ASP A 393 -12.58 -5.70 -25.50
C ASP A 393 -13.84 -5.76 -26.37
N LEU A 394 -14.91 -6.37 -25.86
CA LEU A 394 -16.12 -6.67 -26.59
C LEU A 394 -17.34 -5.99 -25.96
N GLU A 395 -18.01 -5.15 -26.73
CA GLU A 395 -19.36 -4.62 -26.41
C GLU A 395 -20.46 -5.62 -26.80
N GLN A 396 -20.14 -6.55 -27.70
CA GLN A 396 -21.03 -7.57 -28.23
C GLN A 396 -20.33 -8.92 -28.29
N ILE A 397 -21.05 -9.98 -27.94
CA ILE A 397 -20.57 -11.37 -28.05
C ILE A 397 -21.58 -12.23 -28.81
N GLY A 398 -21.11 -13.25 -29.52
CA GLY A 398 -21.99 -14.28 -30.09
C GLY A 398 -22.68 -15.09 -28.99
N TYR A 399 -23.92 -15.52 -29.21
CA TYR A 399 -24.59 -16.43 -28.29
C TYR A 399 -23.78 -17.72 -28.12
N GLY A 400 -23.55 -18.11 -26.85
CA GLY A 400 -22.77 -19.31 -26.51
C GLY A 400 -21.25 -19.12 -26.58
N SER A 401 -20.76 -17.99 -27.07
CA SER A 401 -19.33 -17.66 -27.06
C SER A 401 -18.87 -17.33 -25.64
N THR A 402 -17.71 -17.87 -25.26
CA THR A 402 -16.97 -17.44 -24.07
C THR A 402 -16.20 -16.16 -24.36
N PHE A 403 -16.15 -15.24 -23.40
CA PHE A 403 -15.23 -14.10 -23.44
C PHE A 403 -14.61 -13.86 -22.06
N ASN A 404 -13.44 -13.23 -22.03
CA ASN A 404 -12.79 -12.88 -20.77
C ASN A 404 -13.33 -11.53 -20.28
N LEU A 405 -13.87 -11.53 -19.07
CA LEU A 405 -14.16 -10.29 -18.36
C LEU A 405 -12.96 -9.98 -17.48
N THR A 406 -12.31 -8.86 -17.75
CA THR A 406 -11.09 -8.45 -17.06
C THR A 406 -11.40 -7.29 -16.13
N GLY A 407 -10.84 -7.31 -14.93
CA GLY A 407 -10.86 -6.16 -14.04
C GLY A 407 -9.52 -5.95 -13.38
N THR A 408 -9.28 -4.72 -12.97
CA THR A 408 -8.05 -4.29 -12.33
C THR A 408 -8.38 -3.58 -11.04
N PHE A 409 -7.77 -3.98 -9.94
CA PHE A 409 -7.98 -3.40 -8.62
C PHE A 409 -6.67 -2.80 -8.10
N LYS A 410 -6.73 -1.50 -7.78
CA LYS A 410 -5.60 -0.71 -7.32
C LYS A 410 -5.99 0.15 -6.13
N LEU A 411 -5.01 0.54 -5.33
CA LEU A 411 -5.17 1.66 -4.40
C LEU A 411 -5.18 2.99 -5.16
N PRO A 412 -5.62 4.11 -4.55
CA PRO A 412 -5.69 5.39 -5.25
C PRO A 412 -4.32 5.96 -5.67
N ASP A 413 -3.24 5.48 -5.06
CA ASP A 413 -1.86 5.77 -5.48
C ASP A 413 -1.38 4.87 -6.66
N LYS A 414 -2.30 4.13 -7.28
CA LYS A 414 -2.10 3.19 -8.40
C LYS A 414 -1.37 1.89 -8.04
N THR A 415 -1.10 1.64 -6.75
CA THR A 415 -0.49 0.39 -6.31
C THR A 415 -1.41 -0.79 -6.63
N PRO A 416 -0.95 -1.81 -7.36
CA PRO A 416 -1.68 -3.05 -7.56
C PRO A 416 -2.03 -3.76 -6.26
N ILE A 417 -3.21 -4.36 -6.19
CA ILE A 417 -3.60 -5.18 -5.05
C ILE A 417 -3.60 -6.64 -5.49
N SER A 418 -2.62 -7.42 -5.02
CA SER A 418 -2.52 -8.85 -5.31
C SER A 418 -3.34 -9.69 -4.34
N SER A 419 -3.72 -10.90 -4.79
CA SER A 419 -4.50 -11.88 -4.01
C SER A 419 -5.80 -11.31 -3.42
N LEU A 420 -6.38 -10.31 -4.08
CA LEU A 420 -7.64 -9.71 -3.66
C LEU A 420 -8.79 -10.59 -4.12
N ASN A 421 -9.62 -11.05 -3.19
CA ASN A 421 -10.86 -11.76 -3.53
C ASN A 421 -11.82 -10.82 -4.25
N VAL A 422 -12.26 -11.21 -5.44
CA VAL A 422 -13.13 -10.44 -6.31
C VAL A 422 -14.24 -11.33 -6.85
N ARG A 423 -15.46 -10.81 -6.86
CA ARG A 423 -16.63 -11.43 -7.51
C ARG A 423 -17.07 -10.60 -8.71
N PHE A 424 -17.44 -11.30 -9.77
CA PHE A 424 -18.11 -10.75 -10.93
C PHE A 424 -19.60 -10.79 -10.67
N GLU A 425 -20.27 -9.66 -10.82
CA GLU A 425 -21.71 -9.54 -10.66
C GLU A 425 -22.36 -9.24 -12.02
N ILE A 426 -23.54 -9.83 -12.25
CA ILE A 426 -24.35 -9.65 -13.45
C ILE A 426 -25.78 -9.26 -13.07
N LYS A 427 -26.39 -8.41 -13.89
CA LYS A 427 -27.79 -8.00 -13.79
C LYS A 427 -28.38 -7.94 -15.19
N ASN A 428 -29.40 -8.75 -15.47
CA ASN A 428 -30.08 -8.72 -16.77
C ASN A 428 -31.03 -7.51 -16.84
N SER A 429 -31.51 -7.18 -18.04
CA SER A 429 -32.43 -6.03 -18.25
C SER A 429 -33.72 -6.09 -17.42
N THR A 430 -34.18 -7.29 -17.04
CA THR A 430 -35.38 -7.51 -16.24
C THR A 430 -35.12 -7.68 -14.74
N ASP A 431 -33.86 -7.73 -14.32
CA ASP A 431 -33.50 -8.03 -12.94
C ASP A 431 -33.38 -6.75 -12.10
N ASN A 432 -33.96 -6.78 -10.90
CA ASN A 432 -33.81 -5.69 -9.93
C ASN A 432 -32.59 -5.87 -9.01
N THR A 433 -31.92 -7.02 -9.06
CA THR A 433 -30.82 -7.38 -8.16
C THR A 433 -29.61 -7.90 -8.93
N TRP A 434 -28.43 -7.63 -8.39
CA TRP A 434 -27.18 -8.20 -8.88
C TRP A 434 -27.01 -9.62 -8.36
N ARG A 435 -26.52 -10.53 -9.19
CA ARG A 435 -26.13 -11.90 -8.79
C ARG A 435 -24.68 -12.17 -9.14
N THR A 436 -24.03 -13.05 -8.38
CA THR A 436 -22.66 -13.49 -8.68
C THR A 436 -22.65 -14.37 -9.94
N LEU A 437 -21.82 -14.00 -10.91
CA LEU A 437 -21.56 -14.76 -12.12
C LEU A 437 -20.34 -15.68 -11.96
N ALA A 438 -19.28 -15.15 -11.36
CA ALA A 438 -18.04 -15.86 -11.10
C ALA A 438 -17.26 -15.17 -9.97
N ALA A 439 -16.22 -15.82 -9.45
CA ALA A 439 -15.31 -15.24 -8.46
C ALA A 439 -13.88 -15.73 -8.68
N GLY A 440 -12.91 -15.00 -8.15
CA GLY A 440 -11.51 -15.37 -8.17
C GLY A 440 -10.65 -14.36 -7.41
N THR A 441 -9.34 -14.42 -7.63
CA THR A 441 -8.37 -13.53 -6.98
C THR A 441 -7.55 -12.76 -8.01
N THR A 442 -7.16 -11.53 -7.68
CA THR A 442 -6.21 -10.77 -8.50
C THR A 442 -4.80 -11.35 -8.47
N ASP A 443 -4.10 -11.23 -9.59
CA ASP A 443 -2.68 -11.56 -9.72
C ASP A 443 -1.77 -10.49 -9.09
N ALA A 444 -0.44 -10.65 -9.20
CA ALA A 444 0.55 -9.71 -8.69
C ALA A 444 0.43 -8.29 -9.28
N THR A 445 -0.18 -8.15 -10.47
CA THR A 445 -0.42 -6.87 -11.15
C THR A 445 -1.78 -6.26 -10.81
N GLY A 446 -2.52 -6.89 -9.90
CA GLY A 446 -3.85 -6.45 -9.47
C GLY A 446 -4.94 -6.75 -10.50
N VAL A 447 -4.66 -7.60 -11.48
CA VAL A 447 -5.57 -7.96 -12.57
C VAL A 447 -6.24 -9.29 -12.27
N ILE A 448 -7.51 -9.41 -12.63
CA ILE A 448 -8.26 -10.66 -12.65
C ILE A 448 -8.95 -10.77 -14.01
N ALA A 449 -8.86 -11.94 -14.64
CA ALA A 449 -9.56 -12.27 -15.87
C ALA A 449 -10.30 -13.60 -15.68
N VAL A 450 -11.61 -13.61 -15.92
CA VAL A 450 -12.41 -14.84 -15.81
C VAL A 450 -13.20 -15.04 -17.11
N PRO A 451 -13.13 -16.26 -17.70
CA PRO A 451 -13.96 -16.60 -18.84
C PRO A 451 -15.42 -16.74 -18.40
N VAL A 452 -16.32 -16.04 -19.09
CA VAL A 452 -17.76 -16.07 -18.79
C VAL A 452 -18.57 -16.26 -20.08
N ILE A 453 -19.79 -16.79 -19.92
CA ILE A 453 -20.79 -16.91 -20.99
C ILE A 453 -22.01 -16.11 -20.54
N ILE A 454 -22.52 -15.25 -21.43
CA ILE A 454 -23.73 -14.47 -21.19
C ILE A 454 -24.74 -14.80 -22.28
N ALA A 455 -25.97 -15.13 -21.88
CA ALA A 455 -27.01 -15.60 -22.79
C ALA A 455 -27.91 -14.47 -23.33
N GLN A 456 -27.91 -13.29 -22.71
CA GLN A 456 -28.74 -12.14 -23.10
C GLN A 456 -28.09 -10.82 -22.72
N LYS A 457 -28.60 -9.71 -23.26
CA LYS A 457 -28.12 -8.37 -22.90
C LYS A 457 -28.13 -8.14 -21.39
N SER A 458 -26.96 -7.82 -20.82
CA SER A 458 -26.76 -7.75 -19.37
C SER A 458 -25.79 -6.63 -18.98
N GLN A 459 -25.95 -6.09 -17.77
CA GLN A 459 -24.95 -5.27 -17.12
C GLN A 459 -24.02 -6.16 -16.28
N VAL A 460 -22.72 -5.86 -16.32
CA VAL A 460 -21.70 -6.55 -15.53
C VAL A 460 -20.85 -5.55 -14.76
N ARG A 461 -20.38 -5.96 -13.58
CA ARG A 461 -19.38 -5.25 -12.79
C ARG A 461 -18.55 -6.23 -11.98
N LEU A 462 -17.43 -5.78 -11.43
CA LEU A 462 -16.67 -6.54 -10.44
C LEU A 462 -16.70 -5.82 -9.10
N VAL A 463 -16.71 -6.62 -8.04
CA VAL A 463 -16.70 -6.14 -6.66
C VAL A 463 -15.64 -6.90 -5.88
N SER A 464 -14.75 -6.19 -5.18
CA SER A 464 -13.79 -6.82 -4.28
C SER A 464 -14.39 -7.03 -2.90
N GLU A 465 -13.98 -8.06 -2.19
CA GLU A 465 -14.35 -8.20 -0.79
C GLU A 465 -13.72 -7.06 0.04
N GLY A 466 -14.51 -6.46 0.92
CA GLY A 466 -14.01 -5.53 1.92
C GLY A 466 -13.26 -6.26 3.03
N SER A 467 -12.34 -5.56 3.68
CA SER A 467 -11.64 -6.02 4.88
C SER A 467 -11.51 -4.88 5.88
N TRP A 468 -10.94 -5.17 7.05
CA TRP A 468 -10.61 -4.14 8.02
C TRP A 468 -9.53 -3.16 7.51
N GLU A 469 -8.69 -3.58 6.56
CA GLU A 469 -7.67 -2.73 5.95
C GLU A 469 -8.18 -1.93 4.75
N ARG A 470 -9.23 -2.43 4.08
CA ARG A 470 -9.64 -1.96 2.75
C ARG A 470 -11.15 -1.98 2.59
N LEU A 471 -11.72 -0.88 2.10
CA LEU A 471 -13.12 -0.83 1.71
C LEU A 471 -13.37 -1.72 0.49
N GLU A 472 -14.59 -2.23 0.38
CA GLU A 472 -15.08 -2.87 -0.84
C GLU A 472 -14.88 -1.93 -2.04
N GLY A 473 -14.17 -2.41 -3.06
CA GLY A 473 -13.96 -1.71 -4.32
C GLY A 473 -14.95 -2.19 -5.36
N LYS A 474 -15.49 -1.26 -6.16
CA LYS A 474 -16.40 -1.56 -7.27
C LYS A 474 -15.83 -1.01 -8.57
N THR A 475 -15.93 -1.78 -9.64
CA THR A 475 -15.70 -1.24 -10.98
C THR A 475 -16.89 -0.41 -11.44
N GLY A 476 -16.70 0.35 -12.52
CA GLY A 476 -17.83 0.82 -13.32
C GLY A 476 -18.68 -0.34 -13.85
N GLU A 477 -19.91 -0.05 -14.25
CA GLU A 477 -20.80 -0.99 -14.90
C GLU A 477 -20.54 -1.00 -16.41
N LYS A 478 -20.56 -2.18 -17.03
CA LYS A 478 -20.46 -2.32 -18.48
C LYS A 478 -21.62 -3.13 -19.02
N ILE A 479 -22.19 -2.69 -20.14
CA ILE A 479 -23.26 -3.41 -20.84
C ILE A 479 -22.61 -4.36 -21.84
N ILE A 480 -22.97 -5.63 -21.77
CA ILE A 480 -22.61 -6.64 -22.77
C ILE A 480 -23.87 -7.03 -23.51
N SER A 481 -23.84 -6.88 -24.82
CA SER A 481 -24.94 -7.33 -25.68
C SER A 481 -24.63 -8.68 -26.31
N VAL A 482 -25.67 -9.46 -26.59
CA VAL A 482 -25.53 -10.79 -27.18
C VAL A 482 -26.13 -10.77 -28.58
N VAL A 483 -25.30 -11.11 -29.56
CA VAL A 483 -25.67 -11.33 -30.96
C VAL A 483 -26.34 -12.71 -31.03
N PRO A 484 -27.64 -12.79 -31.37
CA PRO A 484 -28.32 -14.06 -31.48
C PRO A 484 -27.72 -14.96 -32.56
N SER A 485 -27.77 -16.27 -32.33
CA SER A 485 -27.51 -17.26 -33.37
C SER A 485 -28.83 -17.66 -34.02
N VAL A 486 -28.84 -17.83 -35.34
CA VAL A 486 -30.02 -18.22 -36.11
C VAL A 486 -29.69 -19.39 -37.01
N SER A 487 -30.55 -20.40 -37.02
CA SER A 487 -30.49 -21.52 -37.95
C SER A 487 -31.83 -21.70 -38.65
N LEU A 488 -31.78 -22.12 -39.91
CA LEU A 488 -32.95 -22.50 -40.70
C LEU A 488 -32.83 -23.97 -41.06
N ASN A 489 -33.93 -24.70 -40.91
CA ASN A 489 -34.05 -26.08 -41.35
C ASN A 489 -34.72 -26.11 -42.73
N LEU A 490 -33.90 -25.89 -43.77
CA LEU A 490 -34.32 -25.91 -45.17
C LEU A 490 -33.92 -27.25 -45.82
N PRO A 491 -34.79 -27.89 -46.61
CA PRO A 491 -34.41 -29.05 -47.41
C PRO A 491 -33.45 -28.65 -48.52
N ALA A 492 -32.51 -29.53 -48.88
CA ALA A 492 -31.51 -29.27 -49.93
C ALA A 492 -32.12 -29.03 -51.32
N SER A 493 -33.31 -29.60 -51.58
CA SER A 493 -34.07 -29.32 -52.80
C SER A 493 -35.57 -29.34 -52.56
N VAL A 494 -36.31 -28.56 -53.35
CA VAL A 494 -37.78 -28.44 -53.32
C VAL A 494 -38.33 -28.46 -54.73
N LYS A 495 -39.58 -28.93 -54.89
CA LYS A 495 -40.30 -28.86 -56.17
C LYS A 495 -40.95 -27.50 -56.36
N THR A 496 -40.94 -26.99 -57.60
CA THR A 496 -41.75 -25.85 -58.02
C THR A 496 -43.24 -26.04 -57.72
N ALA A 497 -43.94 -24.95 -57.42
CA ALA A 497 -45.38 -24.87 -57.16
C ALA A 497 -45.92 -25.73 -55.98
N ALA A 498 -45.04 -26.31 -55.16
CA ALA A 498 -45.40 -26.96 -53.91
C ALA A 498 -45.07 -26.07 -52.70
N THR A 499 -45.91 -26.15 -51.66
CA THR A 499 -45.70 -25.42 -50.41
C THR A 499 -44.91 -26.28 -49.42
N TYR A 500 -43.85 -25.71 -48.84
CA TYR A 500 -43.04 -26.36 -47.82
C TYR A 500 -43.05 -25.51 -46.55
N ALA A 501 -43.33 -26.14 -45.41
CA ALA A 501 -43.15 -25.52 -44.11
C ALA A 501 -41.66 -25.55 -43.73
N VAL A 502 -41.10 -24.38 -43.45
CA VAL A 502 -39.71 -24.19 -43.04
C VAL A 502 -39.72 -23.76 -41.59
N THR A 503 -38.93 -24.45 -40.77
CA THR A 503 -38.74 -24.11 -39.36
C THR A 503 -37.39 -23.44 -39.19
N GLY A 504 -37.34 -22.45 -38.31
CA GLY A 504 -36.11 -21.79 -37.90
C GLY A 504 -36.02 -21.71 -36.39
N GLN A 505 -34.80 -21.56 -35.90
CA GLN A 505 -34.48 -21.50 -34.48
C GLN A 505 -33.53 -20.33 -34.22
N VAL A 506 -33.94 -19.46 -33.29
CA VAL A 506 -33.10 -18.39 -32.75
C VAL A 506 -32.61 -18.80 -31.36
N LEU A 507 -31.35 -18.51 -31.06
CA LEU A 507 -30.73 -18.66 -29.75
C LEU A 507 -30.21 -17.29 -29.26
N PRO A 508 -30.45 -16.90 -28.00
CA PRO A 508 -31.11 -17.65 -26.91
C PRO A 508 -32.58 -17.97 -27.20
N LYS A 509 -33.08 -19.08 -26.63
CA LYS A 509 -34.49 -19.50 -26.74
C LYS A 509 -35.39 -18.57 -25.94
N VAL A 510 -35.91 -17.54 -26.59
CA VAL A 510 -36.81 -16.57 -25.97
C VAL A 510 -37.92 -16.18 -26.94
N ALA A 511 -39.12 -15.96 -26.40
CA ALA A 511 -40.23 -15.42 -27.16
C ALA A 511 -40.03 -13.93 -27.45
N GLY A 512 -40.63 -13.46 -28.55
CA GLY A 512 -40.75 -12.04 -28.84
C GLY A 512 -39.61 -11.43 -29.65
N ILE A 513 -38.64 -12.21 -30.15
CA ILE A 513 -37.61 -11.69 -31.05
C ILE A 513 -38.24 -11.47 -32.42
N LYS A 514 -38.22 -10.22 -32.89
CA LYS A 514 -38.69 -9.84 -34.23
C LYS A 514 -37.63 -10.16 -35.27
N LEU A 515 -38.03 -10.85 -36.34
CA LEU A 515 -37.16 -11.22 -37.45
C LEU A 515 -37.84 -11.09 -38.80
N THR A 516 -37.06 -10.88 -39.84
CA THR A 516 -37.49 -10.83 -41.23
C THR A 516 -36.82 -11.95 -41.98
N VAL A 517 -37.60 -12.77 -42.70
CA VAL A 517 -37.04 -13.77 -43.62
C VAL A 517 -36.93 -13.14 -45.00
N LYS A 518 -35.79 -13.29 -45.66
CA LYS A 518 -35.55 -12.83 -47.03
C LYS A 518 -35.34 -14.01 -47.96
N GLN A 519 -35.88 -13.90 -49.18
CA GLN A 519 -35.61 -14.79 -50.31
C GLN A 519 -34.96 -13.97 -51.44
N ASN A 520 -33.78 -14.38 -51.92
CA ASN A 520 -33.02 -13.66 -52.95
C ASN A 520 -32.90 -12.15 -52.64
N GLY A 521 -32.66 -11.82 -51.36
CA GLY A 521 -32.56 -10.45 -50.85
C GLY A 521 -33.90 -9.71 -50.61
N LYS A 522 -35.05 -10.25 -51.04
CA LYS A 522 -36.37 -9.63 -50.85
C LYS A 522 -37.09 -10.18 -49.63
N SER A 523 -37.78 -9.32 -48.86
CA SER A 523 -38.54 -9.74 -47.68
C SER A 523 -39.69 -10.68 -48.06
N LEU A 524 -39.77 -11.84 -47.40
CA LEU A 524 -40.90 -12.77 -47.45
C LEU A 524 -41.95 -12.46 -46.39
N GLY A 525 -41.55 -11.80 -45.30
CA GLY A 525 -42.43 -11.49 -44.18
C GLY A 525 -41.67 -11.25 -42.89
N GLU A 526 -42.40 -10.71 -41.91
CA GLU A 526 -41.95 -10.54 -40.54
C GLU A 526 -42.52 -11.63 -39.65
N PHE A 527 -41.70 -12.14 -38.74
CA PHE A 527 -42.05 -13.22 -37.82
C PHE A 527 -41.56 -12.87 -36.42
N ILE A 528 -42.12 -13.56 -35.43
CA ILE A 528 -41.76 -13.42 -34.02
C ILE A 528 -41.50 -14.82 -33.46
N THR A 529 -40.44 -14.96 -32.67
CA THR A 529 -40.12 -16.24 -32.02
C THR A 529 -41.12 -16.61 -30.94
N ASP A 530 -41.39 -17.92 -30.80
CA ASP A 530 -42.12 -18.50 -29.67
C ASP A 530 -41.23 -18.66 -28.43
N THR A 531 -41.77 -19.24 -27.34
CA THR A 531 -41.04 -19.47 -26.07
C THR A 531 -39.82 -20.40 -26.21
N THR A 532 -39.79 -21.22 -27.25
CA THR A 532 -38.66 -22.09 -27.58
C THR A 532 -37.62 -21.40 -28.48
N GLY A 533 -37.86 -20.14 -28.89
CA GLY A 533 -37.05 -19.44 -29.88
C GLY A 533 -37.35 -19.87 -31.33
N GLY A 534 -38.38 -20.68 -31.53
CA GLY A 534 -38.78 -21.23 -32.81
C GLY A 534 -39.62 -20.25 -33.62
N PHE A 535 -39.55 -20.35 -34.94
CA PHE A 535 -40.48 -19.69 -35.86
C PHE A 535 -40.70 -20.57 -37.09
N THR A 536 -41.86 -20.43 -37.73
CA THR A 536 -42.22 -21.21 -38.91
C THR A 536 -42.74 -20.28 -40.00
N PHE A 537 -42.36 -20.54 -41.25
CA PHE A 537 -42.89 -19.86 -42.42
C PHE A 537 -43.03 -20.84 -43.58
N ASN A 538 -43.84 -20.48 -44.59
CA ASN A 538 -44.04 -21.30 -45.77
C ASN A 538 -43.27 -20.74 -46.95
N ILE A 539 -42.67 -21.62 -47.75
CA ILE A 539 -42.07 -21.28 -49.05
C ILE A 539 -42.87 -21.95 -50.17
N ALA A 540 -43.09 -21.23 -51.28
CA ALA A 540 -43.76 -21.73 -52.48
C ALA A 540 -43.02 -21.20 -53.74
N PRO A 541 -41.89 -21.81 -54.13
CA PRO A 541 -41.10 -21.35 -55.27
C PRO A 541 -41.85 -21.49 -56.59
N THR A 542 -41.84 -20.44 -57.42
CA THR A 542 -42.58 -20.39 -58.69
C THR A 542 -41.71 -20.64 -59.93
N ALA A 543 -40.38 -20.68 -59.78
CA ALA A 543 -39.43 -20.88 -60.87
C ALA A 543 -38.32 -21.86 -60.47
N THR A 544 -37.89 -22.71 -61.41
CA THR A 544 -36.74 -23.61 -61.25
C THR A 544 -35.44 -22.80 -61.17
N GLY A 545 -34.46 -23.30 -60.40
CA GLY A 545 -33.15 -22.66 -60.24
C GLY A 545 -32.66 -22.68 -58.80
N LEU A 546 -31.81 -21.72 -58.44
CA LEU A 546 -31.33 -21.55 -57.07
C LEU A 546 -32.16 -20.49 -56.36
N ALA A 547 -32.56 -20.77 -55.12
CA ALA A 547 -33.20 -19.81 -54.24
C ALA A 547 -32.39 -19.68 -52.94
N SER A 548 -32.00 -18.45 -52.59
CA SER A 548 -31.26 -18.16 -51.37
C SER A 548 -32.19 -17.61 -50.29
N TYR A 549 -31.95 -18.01 -49.04
CA TYR A 549 -32.74 -17.62 -47.87
C TYR A 549 -31.83 -17.10 -46.77
N GLN A 550 -32.26 -16.03 -46.13
CA GLN A 550 -31.53 -15.41 -45.02
C GLN A 550 -32.52 -14.84 -44.00
N VAL A 551 -32.18 -14.93 -42.71
CA VAL A 551 -32.94 -14.30 -41.64
C VAL A 551 -32.20 -13.08 -41.12
N VAL A 552 -32.93 -11.97 -40.97
CA VAL A 552 -32.44 -10.73 -40.37
C VAL A 552 -33.20 -10.49 -39.07
N ILE A 553 -32.49 -10.42 -37.95
CA ILE A 553 -33.03 -10.08 -36.63
C ILE A 553 -32.86 -8.59 -36.39
N ALA A 554 -33.94 -7.92 -35.96
CA ALA A 554 -33.90 -6.54 -35.53
C ALA A 554 -33.36 -6.43 -34.08
N ALA A 555 -32.68 -5.32 -33.76
CA ALA A 555 -32.31 -5.02 -32.38
C ALA A 555 -33.57 -4.87 -31.52
N GLY A 556 -33.52 -5.40 -30.29
CA GLY A 556 -34.60 -5.33 -29.32
C GLY A 556 -34.08 -5.15 -27.90
N GLU A 557 -34.96 -5.29 -26.91
CA GLU A 557 -34.57 -5.16 -25.50
C GLU A 557 -33.60 -6.26 -25.06
N LYS A 558 -33.73 -7.46 -25.62
CA LYS A 558 -33.02 -8.68 -25.18
C LYS A 558 -31.81 -9.04 -26.06
N ASN A 559 -31.73 -8.49 -27.27
CA ASN A 559 -30.79 -8.89 -28.32
C ASN A 559 -30.32 -7.72 -29.19
N THR A 560 -29.15 -7.86 -29.80
CA THR A 560 -28.71 -6.99 -30.91
C THR A 560 -29.23 -7.50 -32.25
N THR A 561 -28.98 -6.74 -33.32
CA THR A 561 -29.17 -7.21 -34.68
C THR A 561 -28.30 -8.42 -34.96
N ALA A 562 -28.82 -9.39 -35.71
CA ALA A 562 -28.07 -10.52 -36.24
C ALA A 562 -28.57 -10.86 -37.64
N ILE A 563 -27.71 -11.49 -38.43
CA ILE A 563 -28.03 -11.98 -39.76
C ILE A 563 -27.57 -13.44 -39.83
N SER A 564 -28.43 -14.34 -40.30
CA SER A 564 -28.04 -15.75 -40.50
C SER A 564 -27.08 -15.89 -41.69
N GLU A 565 -26.40 -17.02 -41.76
CA GLU A 565 -25.81 -17.44 -43.03
C GLU A 565 -26.89 -17.51 -44.12
N GLU A 566 -26.49 -17.23 -45.35
CA GLU A 566 -27.36 -17.36 -46.52
C GLU A 566 -27.37 -18.82 -46.97
N ILE A 567 -28.56 -19.44 -46.94
CA ILE A 567 -28.74 -20.85 -47.31
C ILE A 567 -29.36 -20.90 -48.70
N THR A 568 -28.68 -21.56 -49.64
CA THR A 568 -29.18 -21.75 -51.01
C THR A 568 -29.73 -23.16 -51.18
N ILE A 569 -30.93 -23.26 -51.76
CA ILE A 569 -31.59 -24.52 -52.09
C ILE A 569 -31.80 -24.64 -53.59
N LEU A 570 -31.86 -25.88 -54.09
CA LEU A 570 -32.22 -26.17 -55.47
C LEU A 570 -33.75 -26.28 -55.62
N VAL A 571 -34.33 -25.45 -56.47
CA VAL A 571 -35.74 -25.52 -56.89
C VAL A 571 -35.80 -26.28 -58.22
N ARG A 572 -36.45 -27.45 -58.20
CA ARG A 572 -36.56 -28.36 -59.36
C ARG A 572 -37.99 -28.57 -59.85
#